data_AF-A0A2A5AA38-F1
#
_entry.id   AF-A0A2A5AA38-F1
#
_cell.length_a   1.000
_cell.length_b   1.000
_cell.length_c   1.000
_cell.angle_alpha   90.00
_cell.angle_beta   90.00
_cell.angle_gamma   90.00
#
_symmetry.space_group_name_H-M   'P 1'
#
loop_
_entity.id
_entity.type
_entity.pdbx_description
1 polymer ?
#
loop_
_entity_poly.entity_id
_entity_poly.type
_entity_poly.pdbx_seq_one_letter_code
_entity_poly.pdbx_strand_id
1 'polypeptide(L)'
;MLLLNTTANAIPIRTISETGDFPSNDHIFRTNFELFETSNVEIRSLGYAGGTNGAGQVIPDGGLDTEIFLFDAITNNLLFMDDDSSNVRSRNGGRFGSRPQSFDALLNLTLDAGSYTVALAQFDTSYVGGPLQDNSSFNRSTSTNFNDRSNAFALNITIESLTPDIHPIPVPEPLSFSLLGLGLAGIASRRLIASR
;
A
#
# COMPACT_ATOMS: atom_id res chain seq x y z
N MET A 1 5.53 -0.14 44.18
CA MET A 1 4.78 -0.65 43.02
C MET A 1 5.42 -0.05 41.79
N LEU A 2 6.29 -0.81 41.11
CA LEU A 2 7.01 -0.34 39.92
C LEU A 2 6.04 -0.47 38.73
N LEU A 3 5.59 0.66 38.19
CA LEU A 3 4.79 0.68 36.96
C LEU A 3 5.74 0.42 35.79
N LEU A 4 5.69 -0.79 35.23
CA LEU A 4 6.28 -1.11 33.94
C LEU A 4 5.42 -0.45 32.86
N ASN A 5 5.90 0.66 32.28
CA ASN A 5 5.34 1.20 31.05
C ASN A 5 5.78 0.29 29.89
N THR A 6 4.91 -0.62 29.47
CA THR A 6 5.07 -1.33 28.20
C THR A 6 4.61 -0.39 27.09
N THR A 7 5.55 0.29 26.42
CA THR A 7 5.24 0.91 25.13
C THR A 7 4.99 -0.21 24.14
N ALA A 8 3.76 -0.31 23.63
CA ALA A 8 3.50 -1.14 22.45
C ALA A 8 4.20 -0.46 21.26
N ASN A 9 5.24 -1.09 20.74
CA ASN A 9 5.86 -0.64 19.49
C ASN A 9 4.81 -0.81 18.39
N ALA A 10 4.48 0.28 17.70
CA ALA A 10 3.61 0.21 16.54
C ALA A 10 4.34 -0.57 15.45
N ILE A 11 3.61 -1.47 14.78
CA ILE A 11 4.08 -2.05 13.53
C ILE A 11 3.92 -0.97 12.45
N PRO A 12 5.00 -0.57 11.75
CA PRO A 12 4.89 0.43 10.71
C PRO A 12 4.09 -0.13 9.53
N ILE A 13 3.03 0.59 9.15
CA ILE A 13 2.26 0.35 7.93
C ILE A 13 2.59 1.46 6.94
N ARG A 14 2.95 1.08 5.72
CA ARG A 14 3.21 1.98 4.60
C ARG A 14 2.34 1.58 3.42
N THR A 15 1.65 2.55 2.81
CA THR A 15 0.88 2.31 1.58
C THR A 15 1.41 3.16 0.44
N ILE A 16 1.61 2.53 -0.72
CA ILE A 16 1.81 3.20 -2.01
C ILE A 16 0.48 3.13 -2.76
N SER A 17 0.05 4.25 -3.34
CA SER A 17 -1.16 4.31 -4.15
C SER A 17 -0.86 4.93 -5.49
N GLU A 18 -1.19 4.22 -6.57
CA GLU A 18 -1.01 4.65 -7.95
C GLU A 18 -2.38 4.72 -8.64
N THR A 19 -2.57 5.74 -9.47
CA THR A 19 -3.76 5.87 -10.32
C THR A 19 -3.36 6.44 -11.67
N GLY A 20 -4.14 6.16 -12.71
CA GLY A 20 -3.91 6.71 -14.04
C GLY A 20 -4.85 6.09 -15.05
N ASP A 21 -4.55 6.31 -16.33
CA ASP A 21 -5.32 5.76 -17.45
C ASP A 21 -4.39 4.95 -18.37
N PHE A 22 -4.83 3.76 -18.78
CA PHE A 22 -4.11 2.99 -19.78
C PHE A 22 -4.27 3.61 -21.17
N PRO A 23 -3.17 3.88 -21.90
CA PRO A 23 -3.24 4.43 -23.26
C PRO A 23 -3.74 3.39 -24.29
N SER A 24 -3.69 2.11 -23.95
CA SER A 24 -4.17 1.00 -24.77
C SER A 24 -4.48 -0.23 -23.90
N ASN A 25 -5.30 -1.15 -24.40
CA ASN A 25 -5.60 -2.44 -23.78
C ASN A 25 -4.36 -3.31 -23.53
N ASP A 26 -3.32 -3.15 -24.34
CA ASP A 26 -2.05 -3.89 -24.18
C ASP A 26 -1.01 -3.15 -23.34
N HIS A 27 -1.41 -2.07 -22.66
CA HIS A 27 -0.49 -1.33 -21.82
C HIS A 27 -0.21 -2.09 -20.52
N ILE A 28 1.06 -2.11 -20.12
CA ILE A 28 1.51 -2.68 -18.86
C ILE A 28 2.08 -1.56 -18.01
N PHE A 29 1.36 -1.18 -16.95
CA PHE A 29 1.87 -0.27 -15.94
C PHE A 29 2.81 -1.03 -15.00
N ARG A 30 3.91 -0.40 -14.59
CA ARG A 30 4.91 -1.01 -13.71
C ARG A 30 5.28 -0.03 -12.61
N THR A 31 5.36 -0.53 -11.38
CA THR A 31 5.88 0.21 -10.24
C THR A 31 6.77 -0.68 -9.38
N ASN A 32 7.73 -0.07 -8.69
CA ASN A 32 8.68 -0.78 -7.86
C ASN A 32 8.45 -0.45 -6.39
N PHE A 33 8.73 -1.42 -5.51
CA PHE A 33 8.83 -1.19 -4.09
C PHE A 33 9.95 -2.02 -3.48
N GLU A 34 10.43 -1.59 -2.32
CA GLU A 34 11.51 -2.23 -1.58
C GLU A 34 11.02 -2.60 -0.19
N LEU A 35 11.49 -3.74 0.28
CA LEU A 35 11.32 -4.23 1.64
C LEU A 35 12.70 -4.34 2.29
N PHE A 36 12.86 -3.73 3.45
CA PHE A 36 14.11 -3.81 4.23
C PHE A 36 14.13 -5.02 5.18
N GLU A 37 12.99 -5.70 5.30
CA GLU A 37 12.75 -6.81 6.21
C GLU A 37 11.52 -7.59 5.76
N THR A 38 11.35 -8.79 6.29
CA THR A 38 10.17 -9.61 6.01
C THR A 38 8.90 -8.88 6.43
N SER A 39 7.96 -8.74 5.50
CA SER A 39 6.75 -7.94 5.68
C SER A 39 5.53 -8.67 5.11
N ASN A 40 4.36 -8.40 5.68
CA ASN A 40 3.10 -8.70 5.01
C ASN A 40 2.85 -7.64 3.95
N VAL A 41 2.48 -8.08 2.75
CA VAL A 41 2.24 -7.20 1.59
C VAL A 41 0.90 -7.54 0.97
N GLU A 42 0.03 -6.53 0.91
CA GLU A 42 -1.22 -6.55 0.15
C GLU A 42 -1.04 -5.70 -1.12
N ILE A 43 -1.15 -6.32 -2.28
CA ILE A 43 -1.15 -5.64 -3.57
C ILE A 43 -2.56 -5.80 -4.15
N ARG A 44 -3.28 -4.70 -4.27
CA ARG A 44 -4.69 -4.71 -4.62
C ARG A 44 -5.01 -3.68 -5.69
N SER A 45 -5.69 -4.12 -6.73
CA SER A 45 -6.34 -3.21 -7.67
C SER A 45 -7.66 -2.70 -7.11
N LEU A 46 -8.03 -1.49 -7.51
CA LEU A 46 -9.33 -0.87 -7.19
C LEU A 46 -10.04 -0.39 -8.46
N GLY A 47 -9.58 -0.82 -9.63
CA GLY A 47 -10.05 -0.34 -10.91
C GLY A 47 -11.51 -0.70 -11.18
N TYR A 48 -11.97 -1.86 -10.71
CA TYR A 48 -13.29 -2.39 -11.00
C TYR A 48 -14.33 -2.03 -9.94
N ALA A 49 -14.19 -2.50 -8.71
CA ALA A 49 -15.18 -2.26 -7.66
C ALA A 49 -15.05 -0.87 -7.02
N GLY A 50 -13.98 -0.14 -7.35
CA GLY A 50 -13.71 1.19 -6.82
C GLY A 50 -13.39 1.17 -5.32
N GLY A 51 -13.65 2.29 -4.66
CA GLY A 51 -13.45 2.47 -3.21
C GLY A 51 -12.65 3.72 -2.89
N THR A 52 -11.88 3.68 -1.80
CA THR A 52 -10.96 4.76 -1.45
C THR A 52 -9.56 4.17 -1.36
N ASN A 53 -8.61 4.73 -2.12
CA ASN A 53 -7.24 4.24 -2.11
C ASN A 53 -6.47 4.71 -0.84
N GLY A 54 -5.23 4.26 -0.68
CA GLY A 54 -4.39 4.60 0.48
C GLY A 54 -4.05 6.08 0.58
N ALA A 55 -4.10 6.82 -0.52
CA ALA A 55 -3.95 8.28 -0.58
C ALA A 55 -5.24 9.07 -0.25
N GLY A 56 -6.34 8.38 0.07
CA GLY A 56 -7.63 9.00 0.37
C GLY A 56 -8.42 9.44 -0.87
N GLN A 57 -7.98 9.09 -2.08
CA GLN A 57 -8.69 9.38 -3.32
C GLN A 57 -9.82 8.36 -3.51
N VAL A 58 -11.01 8.86 -3.85
CA VAL A 58 -12.16 8.03 -4.21
C VAL A 58 -12.01 7.54 -5.64
N ILE A 59 -12.08 6.23 -5.82
CA ILE A 59 -12.06 5.52 -7.10
C ILE A 59 -13.50 5.12 -7.45
N PRO A 60 -14.03 5.52 -8.62
CA PRO A 60 -15.37 5.16 -9.05
C PRO A 60 -15.55 3.64 -9.20
N ASP A 61 -16.76 3.18 -8.90
CA ASP A 61 -17.18 1.79 -9.09
C ASP A 61 -17.60 1.51 -10.55
N GLY A 62 -17.35 0.28 -11.02
CA GLY A 62 -17.70 -0.22 -12.36
C GLY A 62 -16.62 -0.03 -13.43
N GLY A 63 -15.37 0.20 -13.04
CA GLY A 63 -14.28 0.53 -13.95
C GLY A 63 -13.60 -0.68 -14.59
N LEU A 64 -12.27 -0.71 -14.51
CA LEU A 64 -11.38 -1.61 -15.26
C LEU A 64 -11.19 -2.97 -14.57
N ASP A 65 -11.21 -4.04 -15.37
CA ASP A 65 -10.89 -5.41 -14.99
C ASP A 65 -9.39 -5.66 -15.19
N THR A 66 -8.67 -5.91 -14.11
CA THR A 66 -7.20 -5.85 -14.08
C THR A 66 -6.55 -7.14 -13.62
N GLU A 67 -5.32 -7.35 -14.07
CA GLU A 67 -4.47 -8.46 -13.68
C GLU A 67 -3.15 -7.94 -13.09
N ILE A 68 -2.73 -8.51 -11.97
CA ILE A 68 -1.53 -8.14 -11.23
C ILE A 68 -0.48 -9.23 -11.40
N PHE A 69 0.76 -8.81 -11.63
CA PHE A 69 1.94 -9.67 -11.64
C PHE A 69 2.97 -9.12 -10.67
N LEU A 70 3.51 -9.98 -9.82
CA LEU A 70 4.59 -9.65 -8.90
C LEU A 70 5.88 -10.33 -9.32
N PHE A 71 6.93 -9.55 -9.52
CA PHE A 71 8.26 -10.02 -9.90
C PHE A 71 9.28 -9.71 -8.83
N ASP A 72 10.27 -10.60 -8.69
CA ASP A 72 11.54 -10.27 -8.05
C ASP A 72 12.34 -9.33 -8.97
N ALA A 73 12.67 -8.13 -8.50
CA ALA A 73 13.25 -7.09 -9.36
C ALA A 73 14.71 -7.37 -9.77
N ILE A 74 15.40 -8.27 -9.08
CA ILE A 74 16.81 -8.61 -9.36
C ILE A 74 16.87 -9.70 -10.44
N THR A 75 16.12 -10.77 -10.23
CA THR A 75 16.09 -11.95 -11.10
C THR A 75 15.12 -11.80 -12.27
N ASN A 76 14.16 -10.86 -12.19
CA ASN A 76 13.03 -10.72 -13.10
C ASN A 76 12.13 -11.98 -13.17
N ASN A 77 12.18 -12.83 -12.15
CA ASN A 77 11.32 -13.99 -12.09
C ASN A 77 9.92 -13.57 -11.64
N LEU A 78 8.90 -14.08 -12.33
CA LEU A 78 7.53 -14.00 -11.87
C LEU A 78 7.41 -14.82 -10.58
N LEU A 79 6.89 -14.19 -9.53
CA LEU A 79 6.65 -14.83 -8.24
C LEU A 79 5.19 -15.25 -8.12
N PHE A 80 4.28 -14.31 -8.37
CA PHE A 80 2.83 -14.50 -8.19
C PHE A 80 2.04 -13.66 -9.18
N MET A 81 0.81 -14.06 -9.46
CA MET A 81 -0.14 -13.31 -10.27
C MET A 81 -1.58 -13.57 -9.80
N ASP A 82 -2.48 -12.63 -10.06
CA ASP A 82 -3.91 -12.71 -9.74
C ASP A 82 -4.73 -11.72 -10.59
N ASP A 83 -5.99 -12.04 -10.87
CA ASP A 83 -6.94 -11.21 -11.61
C ASP A 83 -8.24 -10.88 -10.84
N ASP A 84 -8.77 -11.78 -9.99
CA ASP A 84 -10.12 -11.62 -9.43
C ASP A 84 -10.30 -11.91 -7.92
N SER A 85 -9.21 -12.14 -7.18
CA SER A 85 -9.28 -12.65 -5.80
C SER A 85 -9.67 -11.64 -4.71
N SER A 86 -9.92 -10.36 -5.03
CA SER A 86 -10.24 -9.37 -3.99
C SER A 86 -11.54 -9.66 -3.23
N ASN A 87 -12.45 -10.44 -3.82
CA ASN A 87 -13.81 -10.70 -3.33
C ASN A 87 -14.68 -9.44 -3.15
N VAL A 88 -14.21 -8.26 -3.56
CA VAL A 88 -14.98 -7.01 -3.46
C VAL A 88 -15.78 -6.84 -4.73
N ARG A 89 -17.10 -6.85 -4.57
CA ARG A 89 -18.01 -6.86 -5.70
C ARG A 89 -18.45 -5.47 -6.08
N SER A 90 -18.34 -5.16 -7.37
CA SER A 90 -18.86 -3.93 -7.94
C SER A 90 -20.38 -3.85 -7.81
N ARG A 91 -20.92 -2.68 -7.45
CA ARG A 91 -22.37 -2.46 -7.35
C ARG A 91 -22.96 -2.14 -8.72
N ASN A 92 -22.22 -1.37 -9.51
CA ASN A 92 -22.63 -0.77 -10.78
C ASN A 92 -21.97 -1.42 -12.00
N GLY A 93 -20.94 -2.23 -11.81
CA GLY A 93 -20.21 -2.93 -12.87
C GLY A 93 -21.00 -4.07 -13.50
N GLY A 94 -20.33 -4.74 -14.44
CA GLY A 94 -20.80 -5.93 -15.11
C GLY A 94 -21.29 -7.02 -14.15
N ARG A 95 -22.30 -7.77 -14.61
CA ARG A 95 -22.92 -8.87 -13.88
C ARG A 95 -22.85 -10.14 -14.71
N PHE A 96 -22.55 -11.27 -14.07
CA PHE A 96 -22.77 -12.59 -14.66
C PHE A 96 -24.12 -13.11 -14.19
N GLY A 97 -25.14 -12.99 -15.05
CA GLY A 97 -26.54 -13.18 -14.66
C GLY A 97 -26.94 -12.14 -13.60
N SER A 98 -27.49 -12.61 -12.46
CA SER A 98 -27.91 -11.72 -11.36
C SER A 98 -26.78 -11.36 -10.39
N ARG A 99 -25.57 -11.92 -10.55
CA ARG A 99 -24.49 -11.81 -9.57
C ARG A 99 -23.54 -10.64 -9.90
N PRO A 100 -23.31 -9.70 -8.97
CA PRO A 100 -22.26 -8.70 -9.14
C PRO A 100 -20.89 -9.40 -9.14
N GLN A 101 -19.96 -8.87 -9.93
CA GLN A 101 -18.64 -9.44 -10.15
C GLN A 101 -17.57 -8.76 -9.28
N SER A 102 -16.47 -9.47 -9.04
CA SER A 102 -15.27 -9.00 -8.35
C SER A 102 -14.13 -9.17 -9.35
N PHE A 103 -13.78 -8.12 -10.08
CA PHE A 103 -12.70 -8.15 -11.10
C PHE A 103 -11.50 -7.29 -10.66
N ASP A 104 -11.42 -7.02 -9.36
CA ASP A 104 -10.21 -6.46 -8.77
C ASP A 104 -9.32 -7.63 -8.33
N ALA A 105 -8.11 -7.67 -8.88
CA ALA A 105 -7.00 -8.52 -8.48
C ALA A 105 -6.50 -8.18 -7.07
N LEU A 106 -6.07 -9.22 -6.33
CA LEU A 106 -5.51 -9.15 -4.99
C LEU A 106 -4.41 -10.20 -4.79
N LEU A 107 -3.20 -9.74 -4.47
CA LEU A 107 -2.16 -10.58 -3.87
C LEU A 107 -2.01 -10.21 -2.40
N ASN A 108 -2.08 -11.19 -1.50
CA ASN A 108 -1.82 -11.02 -0.08
C ASN A 108 -0.80 -12.06 0.38
N LEU A 109 0.42 -11.61 0.63
CA LEU A 109 1.61 -12.45 0.72
C LEU A 109 2.51 -11.99 1.88
N THR A 110 3.37 -12.89 2.38
CA THR A 110 4.53 -12.51 3.18
C THR A 110 5.76 -12.58 2.28
N LEU A 111 6.50 -11.47 2.18
CA LEU A 111 7.69 -11.33 1.34
C LEU A 111 8.89 -11.01 2.21
N ASP A 112 10.05 -11.56 1.85
CA ASP A 112 11.32 -11.25 2.52
C ASP A 112 11.86 -9.87 2.13
N ALA A 113 12.93 -9.44 2.79
CA ALA A 113 13.66 -8.24 2.39
C ALA A 113 14.13 -8.37 0.93
N GLY A 114 13.90 -7.35 0.11
CA GLY A 114 14.21 -7.40 -1.31
C GLY A 114 13.56 -6.25 -2.09
N SER A 115 13.85 -6.22 -3.39
CA SER A 115 13.26 -5.29 -4.35
C SER A 115 12.29 -6.04 -5.23
N TYR A 116 11.10 -5.46 -5.43
CA TYR A 116 10.01 -6.08 -6.15
C TYR A 116 9.44 -5.14 -7.21
N THR A 117 9.00 -5.70 -8.32
CA THR A 117 8.25 -4.96 -9.34
C THR A 117 6.84 -5.51 -9.44
N VAL A 118 5.85 -4.64 -9.32
CA VAL A 118 4.47 -4.94 -9.64
C VAL A 118 4.20 -4.49 -11.07
N ALA A 119 3.67 -5.38 -11.89
CA ALA A 119 3.06 -5.02 -13.16
C ALA A 119 1.54 -5.13 -13.05
N LEU A 120 0.83 -4.15 -13.59
CA LEU A 120 -0.62 -4.10 -13.69
C LEU A 120 -1.00 -4.02 -15.16
N ALA A 121 -1.89 -4.90 -15.59
CA ALA A 121 -2.40 -4.96 -16.94
C ALA A 121 -3.93 -5.06 -16.92
N GLN A 122 -4.54 -4.91 -18.09
CA GLN A 122 -5.94 -5.28 -18.27
C GLN A 122 -6.03 -6.80 -18.43
N PHE A 123 -7.02 -7.43 -17.80
CA PHE A 123 -7.39 -8.82 -18.13
C PHE A 123 -7.79 -8.92 -19.63
N ASP A 124 -7.45 -9.98 -20.37
CA ASP A 124 -6.79 -11.24 -20.03
C ASP A 124 -5.36 -11.22 -20.58
N THR A 125 -4.41 -10.67 -19.82
CA THR A 125 -3.04 -10.42 -20.28
C THR A 125 -2.11 -11.42 -19.61
N SER A 126 -1.53 -12.37 -20.34
CA SER A 126 -0.60 -13.34 -19.70
C SER A 126 0.86 -12.93 -19.83
N TYR A 127 1.68 -13.16 -18.79
CA TYR A 127 3.13 -13.13 -18.91
C TYR A 127 3.64 -14.40 -19.63
N VAL A 128 4.44 -14.22 -20.69
CA VAL A 128 4.99 -15.33 -21.51
C VAL A 128 6.50 -15.50 -21.42
N GLY A 129 7.16 -14.71 -20.58
CA GLY A 129 8.60 -14.79 -20.35
C GLY A 129 9.39 -13.74 -21.13
N GLY A 130 10.66 -13.60 -20.73
CA GLY A 130 11.58 -12.61 -21.28
C GLY A 130 11.80 -11.43 -20.33
N PRO A 131 12.42 -10.33 -20.80
CA PRO A 131 12.72 -9.19 -19.95
C PRO A 131 11.44 -8.45 -19.52
N LEU A 132 11.24 -8.26 -18.21
CA LEU A 132 10.05 -7.59 -17.66
C LEU A 132 9.76 -6.21 -18.28
N GLN A 133 10.80 -5.48 -18.68
CA GLN A 133 10.67 -4.14 -19.27
C GLN A 133 10.20 -4.15 -20.73
N ASP A 134 10.21 -5.32 -21.38
CA ASP A 134 9.68 -5.48 -22.72
C ASP A 134 8.19 -5.85 -22.66
N ASN A 135 7.34 -5.06 -23.30
CA ASN A 135 5.91 -5.39 -23.42
C ASN A 135 5.69 -6.66 -24.26
N SER A 136 6.65 -7.08 -25.08
CA SER A 136 6.59 -8.36 -25.82
C SER A 136 6.67 -9.58 -24.91
N SER A 137 7.09 -9.42 -23.65
CA SER A 137 7.05 -10.46 -22.62
C SER A 137 5.64 -10.72 -22.06
N PHE A 138 4.65 -9.96 -22.52
CA PHE A 138 3.24 -10.16 -22.22
C PHE A 138 2.48 -10.43 -23.51
N ASN A 139 1.54 -11.38 -23.46
CA ASN A 139 0.57 -11.55 -24.52
C ASN A 139 -0.37 -10.36 -24.54
N ARG A 140 -0.83 -9.99 -25.74
CA ARG A 140 -1.86 -8.96 -25.90
C ARG A 140 -3.16 -9.42 -25.26
N SER A 141 -3.87 -8.49 -24.63
CA SER A 141 -5.23 -8.77 -24.15
C SER A 141 -6.10 -9.13 -25.35
N THR A 142 -6.84 -10.22 -25.24
CA THR A 142 -7.81 -10.62 -26.29
C THR A 142 -9.00 -9.66 -26.38
N SER A 143 -9.14 -8.80 -25.36
CA SER A 143 -10.20 -7.81 -25.24
C SER A 143 -9.90 -6.56 -26.06
N THR A 144 -10.92 -5.98 -26.68
CA THR A 144 -10.82 -4.69 -27.39
C THR A 144 -11.54 -3.60 -26.62
N ASN A 145 -11.09 -2.34 -26.74
CA ASN A 145 -11.71 -1.18 -26.08
C ASN A 145 -11.99 -1.38 -24.57
N PHE A 146 -11.09 -2.08 -23.85
CA PHE A 146 -11.28 -2.41 -22.43
C PHE A 146 -12.62 -3.13 -22.12
N ASN A 147 -13.20 -3.87 -23.08
CA ASN A 147 -14.54 -4.44 -23.00
C ASN A 147 -15.64 -3.41 -22.70
N ASP A 148 -15.52 -2.21 -23.30
CA ASP A 148 -16.38 -1.05 -23.08
C ASP A 148 -16.38 -0.51 -21.64
N ARG A 149 -15.33 -0.83 -20.87
CA ARG A 149 -15.11 -0.30 -19.52
C ARG A 149 -14.21 0.93 -19.56
N SER A 150 -14.09 1.59 -18.41
CA SER A 150 -13.08 2.63 -18.21
C SER A 150 -11.67 2.05 -18.39
N ASN A 151 -10.75 2.85 -18.93
CA ASN A 151 -9.32 2.54 -18.96
C ASN A 151 -8.56 3.07 -17.72
N ALA A 152 -9.29 3.69 -16.78
CA ALA A 152 -8.71 4.17 -15.53
C ALA A 152 -8.33 3.00 -14.63
N PHE A 153 -7.11 3.01 -14.12
CA PHE A 153 -6.60 2.04 -13.15
C PHE A 153 -6.34 2.69 -11.79
N ALA A 154 -6.38 1.85 -10.76
CA ALA A 154 -5.96 2.20 -9.42
C ALA A 154 -5.30 0.98 -8.75
N LEU A 155 -4.17 1.18 -8.10
CA LEU A 155 -3.38 0.15 -7.43
C LEU A 155 -2.96 0.63 -6.04
N ASN A 156 -3.14 -0.21 -5.04
CA ASN A 156 -2.57 -0.06 -3.71
C ASN A 156 -1.54 -1.15 -3.46
N ILE A 157 -0.43 -0.77 -2.84
CA ILE A 157 0.54 -1.68 -2.23
C ILE A 157 0.64 -1.30 -0.76
N THR A 158 0.05 -2.10 0.12
CA THR A 158 0.10 -1.92 1.57
C THR A 158 1.13 -2.88 2.16
N ILE A 159 2.08 -2.34 2.91
CA ILE A 159 3.20 -3.05 3.50
C ILE A 159 3.09 -2.90 5.01
N GLU A 160 3.06 -4.02 5.72
CA GLU A 160 3.08 -4.10 7.17
C GLU A 160 4.33 -4.89 7.58
N SER A 161 5.28 -4.21 8.24
CA SER A 161 6.50 -4.89 8.68
C SER A 161 6.21 -5.94 9.74
N LEU A 162 6.90 -7.09 9.71
CA LEU A 162 6.79 -8.06 10.79
C LEU A 162 7.74 -7.77 11.96
N THR A 163 8.62 -6.78 11.83
CA THR A 163 9.43 -6.31 12.95
C THR A 163 8.87 -5.00 13.53
N PRO A 164 8.88 -4.86 14.87
CA PRO A 164 8.45 -3.61 15.47
C PRO A 164 9.46 -2.50 15.16
N ASP A 165 8.96 -1.30 14.85
CA ASP A 165 9.82 -0.14 14.71
C ASP A 165 10.54 0.12 16.05
N ILE A 166 11.86 -0.07 16.08
CA ILE A 166 12.71 0.15 17.25
C ILE A 166 13.20 1.59 17.36
N HIS A 167 12.65 2.54 16.60
CA HIS A 167 12.93 3.95 16.82
C HIS A 167 12.44 4.36 18.22
N PRO A 168 13.35 4.75 19.15
CA PRO A 168 12.93 5.24 20.44
C PRO A 168 12.11 6.50 20.21
N ILE A 169 10.81 6.44 20.50
CA ILE A 169 9.96 7.63 20.55
C ILE A 169 10.66 8.56 21.54
N PRO A 170 11.10 9.78 21.13
CA PRO A 170 11.72 10.69 22.07
C PRO A 170 10.68 10.95 23.15
N VAL A 171 10.90 10.38 24.33
CA VAL A 171 10.08 10.64 25.51
C VAL A 171 10.20 12.14 25.72
N PRO A 172 9.09 12.91 25.61
CA PRO A 172 9.14 14.32 25.93
C PRO A 172 9.74 14.43 27.32
N GLU A 173 10.86 15.16 27.44
CA GLU A 173 11.54 15.28 28.73
C GLU A 173 10.49 15.64 29.78
N PRO A 174 10.41 14.88 30.88
CA PRO A 174 9.32 15.06 31.82
C PRO A 174 9.34 16.49 32.31
N LEU A 175 8.17 17.14 32.31
CA LEU A 175 7.94 18.52 32.78
C LEU A 175 8.51 18.80 34.19
N SER A 176 8.99 17.77 34.90
CA SER A 176 9.85 17.79 36.08
C SER A 176 10.95 18.86 36.05
N PHE A 177 11.65 19.08 34.92
CA PHE A 177 12.67 20.14 34.84
C PHE A 177 12.05 21.54 34.87
N SER A 178 10.90 21.73 34.24
CA SER A 178 10.14 22.98 34.30
C SER A 178 9.60 23.23 35.72
N LEU A 179 9.11 22.19 36.40
CA LEU A 179 8.63 22.26 37.78
C LEU A 179 9.77 22.53 38.79
N LEU A 180 10.93 21.91 38.61
CA LEU A 180 12.11 22.15 39.43
C LEU A 180 12.63 23.59 39.22
N GLY A 181 12.67 24.05 37.97
CA GLY A 181 13.06 25.42 37.62
C GLY A 181 12.13 26.48 38.21
N LEU A 182 10.82 26.30 38.08
CA LEU A 182 9.83 27.20 38.67
C LEU A 182 9.84 27.17 40.20
N GLY A 183 10.06 26.00 40.81
CA GLY A 183 10.21 25.85 42.26
C GLY A 183 11.42 26.60 42.83
N LEU A 184 12.58 26.49 42.18
CA LEU A 184 13.80 27.23 42.55
C LEU A 184 13.62 28.74 42.39
N ALA A 185 13.02 29.19 41.28
CA ALA A 185 12.71 30.60 41.06
C ALA A 185 11.76 31.17 42.12
N GLY A 186 10.75 30.40 42.54
CA GLY A 186 9.83 30.77 43.62
C GLY A 186 10.49 30.90 44.99
N ILE A 187 11.47 30.04 45.31
CA ILE A 187 12.23 30.11 46.57
C ILE A 187 13.19 31.32 46.57
N ALA A 188 13.88 31.57 45.46
CA ALA A 188 14.80 32.70 45.33
C ALA A 188 14.08 34.07 45.44
N SER A 189 12.91 34.18 44.82
CA SER A 189 12.09 35.42 44.86
C SER A 189 11.52 35.70 46.25
N ARG A 190 11.16 34.68 47.03
CA ARG A 190 10.76 34.87 48.45
C ARG A 190 11.90 35.40 49.32
N ARG A 191 13.15 35.02 49.04
CA ARG A 191 14.33 35.46 49.83
C ARG A 191 14.69 36.92 49.59
N LEU A 192 14.47 37.43 48.38
CA LEU A 192 14.77 38.83 48.01
C LEU A 192 13.75 39.84 48.56
N ILE A 193 12.50 39.41 48.79
CA ILE A 193 11.43 40.26 49.33
C ILE A 193 11.56 40.40 50.85
N ALA A 194 12.03 39.36 51.54
CA ALA A 194 12.21 39.37 53.00
C ALA A 194 13.46 40.12 53.49
N SER A 195 14.34 40.57 52.59
CA SER A 195 15.58 41.32 52.92
C SER A 195 15.50 42.81 52.59
N ARG A 196 14.31 43.37 52.39
CA ARG A 196 14.02 44.81 52.31
C ARG A 196 13.18 45.24 53.50
#